data_AF-A0A915PY53-F1
#
_entry.id   AF-A0A915PY53-F1
#
_cell.length_a   1.000
_cell.length_b   1.000
_cell.length_c   1.000
_cell.angle_alpha   90.00
_cell.angle_beta   90.00
_cell.angle_gamma   90.00
#
_symmetry.space_group_name_H-M   'P 1'
#
loop_
_entity.id
_entity.type
_entity.pdbx_description
1 polymer ?
#
loop_
_entity_poly.entity_id
_entity_poly.type
_entity_poly.pdbx_seq_one_letter_code
_entity_poly.pdbx_strand_id
1 'polypeptide(L)'
;MRAVTLCKQSVEYAVEVLLKLENEERIRWINKVIAALSKQKTSGPVLSFDEFKMVVTQCNANRSSKKESLIRVIDLFTTPRLRYDEQRKVLVAVNGQASAIGKSNDARHLYRERLKLVIQRSVRSSVFEHYELCTVEALLGTPERATNSVLLGMLTQRSPGVYEIEDLTGAMEVDLSEATFHKGLFADGCIIMLEGRCVSGILRVSAVGLAPIESAKITRNHFGITNWFGGEGMVACGSQNRLRILCEQNDRARFIIMSDVWLDDARILNALNELVFAFTDSQLLAFVICGNFCSQVGEADAYHRIYDGFRRLAAVLQKDIFTGRNVHFIFIPGPDDPSLNSILPRSPLPFALFELMKDVPNCSFASNPCRIQYTNQEIVIMRQDLIEKMCRNSIHMPSSTADIPEHVKYFSSIYFY
;
A
#
# COMPACT_ATOMS: atom_id res chain seq x y z
N MET A 1 33.60 21.57 -4.72
CA MET A 1 32.35 21.77 -3.97
C MET A 1 31.48 22.73 -4.75
N ARG A 2 30.23 22.38 -5.07
CA ARG A 2 29.27 23.32 -5.66
C ARG A 2 28.83 24.26 -4.54
N ALA A 3 29.02 25.56 -4.70
CA ALA A 3 28.54 26.53 -3.73
C ALA A 3 27.00 26.56 -3.77
N VAL A 4 26.37 26.38 -2.61
CA VAL A 4 24.91 26.43 -2.45
C VAL A 4 24.59 27.59 -1.53
N THR A 5 23.69 28.46 -1.96
CA THR A 5 23.26 29.62 -1.18
C THR A 5 21.98 29.28 -0.43
N LEU A 6 21.96 29.55 0.88
CA LEU A 6 20.76 29.42 1.72
C LEU A 6 19.93 30.70 1.64
N CYS A 7 18.60 30.57 1.54
CA CYS A 7 17.70 31.71 1.70
C CYS A 7 17.63 32.15 3.17
N LYS A 8 17.18 33.38 3.41
CA LYS A 8 17.11 33.99 4.76
C LYS A 8 16.36 33.10 5.77
N GLN A 9 15.22 32.55 5.38
CA GLN A 9 14.41 31.66 6.22
C GLN A 9 15.16 30.38 6.64
N SER A 10 15.94 29.80 5.72
CA SER A 10 16.77 28.62 6.01
C SER A 10 17.89 28.95 7.00
N VAL A 11 18.49 30.15 6.91
CA VAL A 11 19.52 30.61 7.86
C VAL A 11 18.93 30.82 9.24
N GLU A 12 17.77 31.48 9.34
CA GLU A 12 17.07 31.68 10.63
C GLU A 12 16.74 30.34 11.30
N TYR A 13 16.18 29.40 10.53
CA TYR A 13 15.91 28.05 11.02
C TYR A 13 17.17 27.29 11.43
N ALA A 14 18.27 27.42 10.68
CA ALA A 14 19.55 26.83 11.05
C ALA A 14 20.07 27.36 12.39
N VAL A 15 19.97 28.68 12.60
CA VAL A 15 20.37 29.33 13.86
C VAL A 15 19.52 28.84 15.02
N GLU A 16 18.19 28.73 14.85
CA GLU A 16 17.30 28.17 15.89
C GLU A 16 17.68 26.74 16.30
N VAL A 17 18.09 25.90 15.34
CA VAL A 17 18.51 24.53 15.62
C VAL A 17 19.89 24.51 16.28
N LEU A 18 20.85 25.31 15.80
CA LEU A 18 22.22 25.38 16.33
C LEU A 18 22.30 25.96 17.74
N LEU A 19 21.40 26.90 18.09
CA LEU A 19 21.33 27.48 19.44
C LEU A 19 20.96 26.43 20.49
N LYS A 20 20.27 25.35 20.10
CA LYS A 20 19.93 24.22 20.97
C LYS A 20 21.09 23.23 21.17
N LEU A 21 22.25 23.49 20.56
CA LEU A 21 23.42 22.60 20.58
C LEU A 21 24.57 23.20 21.40
N GLU A 22 25.36 22.35 22.04
CA GLU A 22 26.63 22.72 22.67
C GLU A 22 27.72 22.99 21.63
N ASN A 23 28.76 23.75 22.01
CA ASN A 23 29.76 24.27 21.06
C ASN A 23 30.47 23.19 20.23
N GLU A 24 30.85 22.06 20.83
CA GLU A 24 31.50 20.95 20.12
C GLU A 24 30.55 20.16 19.19
N GLU A 25 29.26 20.20 19.49
CA GLU A 25 28.23 19.52 18.71
C GLU A 25 27.81 20.35 17.50
N ARG A 26 27.86 21.68 17.60
CA ARG A 26 27.55 22.60 16.49
C ARG A 26 28.39 22.31 15.27
N ILE A 27 29.71 22.19 15.43
CA ILE A 27 30.64 21.94 14.31
C ILE A 27 30.37 20.58 13.66
N ARG A 28 30.18 19.54 14.48
CA ARG A 28 29.84 18.19 13.99
C ARG A 28 28.52 18.16 13.23
N TRP A 29 27.52 18.86 13.74
CA TRP A 29 26.21 18.97 13.10
C TRP A 29 26.27 19.75 11.78
N ILE A 30 26.99 20.87 11.74
CA ILE A 30 27.20 21.66 10.53
C ILE A 30 27.84 20.79 9.44
N ASN A 31 28.91 20.07 9.78
CA ASN A 31 29.59 19.17 8.84
C ASN A 31 28.67 18.03 8.35
N LYS A 32 27.81 17.49 9.22
CA LYS A 32 26.83 16.45 8.86
C LYS A 32 25.78 16.98 7.88
N VAL A 33 25.25 18.18 8.12
CA VAL A 33 24.28 18.85 7.23
C VAL A 33 24.93 19.18 5.89
N ILE A 34 26.16 19.72 5.88
CA ILE A 34 26.92 19.99 4.64
C ILE A 34 27.14 18.69 3.84
N ALA A 35 27.50 17.60 4.50
CA ALA A 35 27.69 16.30 3.85
C ALA A 35 26.38 15.69 3.32
N ALA A 36 25.23 15.98 3.93
CA ALA A 36 23.93 15.57 3.45
C ALA A 36 23.48 16.40 2.23
N LEU A 37 23.70 17.72 2.28
CA LEU A 37 23.39 18.65 1.19
C LEU A 37 24.23 18.37 -0.06
N SER A 38 25.52 18.03 0.10
CA SER A 38 26.40 17.73 -1.03
C SER A 38 26.03 16.46 -1.81
N LYS A 39 25.25 15.56 -1.20
CA LYS A 39 24.74 14.33 -1.84
C LYS A 39 23.44 14.53 -2.59
N GLN A 40 22.75 15.66 -2.41
CA GLN A 40 21.50 15.94 -3.10
C GLN A 40 21.75 16.63 -4.45
N LYS A 41 21.02 16.20 -5.49
CA LYS A 41 21.00 16.91 -6.78
C LYS A 41 20.07 18.11 -6.64
N THR A 42 20.62 19.28 -6.37
CA THR A 42 19.83 20.53 -6.33
C THR A 42 19.46 21.00 -7.73
N SER A 43 18.23 21.49 -7.88
CA SER A 43 17.70 22.04 -9.15
C SER A 43 18.29 23.41 -9.51
N GLY A 44 19.04 24.04 -8.61
CA GLY A 44 19.66 25.36 -8.80
C GLY A 44 20.74 25.69 -7.77
N PRO A 45 21.29 26.92 -7.82
CA PRO A 45 22.32 27.41 -6.88
C PRO A 45 21.76 27.85 -5.52
N VAL A 46 20.45 28.06 -5.41
CA VAL A 46 19.76 28.44 -4.17
C VAL A 46 18.95 27.24 -3.69
N LEU A 47 19.13 26.87 -2.42
CA LEU A 47 18.38 25.80 -1.77
C LEU A 47 17.05 26.35 -1.24
N SER A 48 15.94 25.67 -1.53
CA SER A 48 14.64 26.04 -0.97
C SER A 48 14.58 25.78 0.54
N PHE A 49 13.68 26.48 1.22
CA PHE A 49 13.45 26.28 2.66
C PHE A 49 13.02 24.85 2.99
N ASP A 50 12.12 24.28 2.18
CA ASP A 50 11.60 22.93 2.39
C ASP A 50 12.70 21.87 2.21
N GLU A 51 13.56 22.01 1.20
CA GLU A 51 14.72 21.12 1.00
C GLU A 51 15.68 21.20 2.18
N PHE A 52 15.98 22.41 2.66
CA PHE A 52 16.88 22.61 3.80
C PHE A 52 16.29 22.02 5.09
N LYS A 53 15.03 22.34 5.39
CA LYS A 53 14.32 21.87 6.58
C LYS A 53 14.21 20.34 6.62
N MET A 54 13.98 19.72 5.46
CA MET A 54 13.97 18.27 5.30
C MET A 54 15.34 17.66 5.66
N VAL A 55 16.44 18.22 5.15
CA VAL A 55 17.80 17.71 5.42
C VAL A 55 18.17 17.85 6.89
N VAL A 56 17.83 18.98 7.50
CA VAL A 56 18.04 19.23 8.94
C VAL A 56 17.25 18.22 9.77
N THR A 57 15.98 17.98 9.43
CA THR A 57 15.12 17.00 10.12
C THR A 57 15.70 15.59 10.02
N GLN A 58 16.20 15.20 8.85
CA GLN A 58 16.88 13.91 8.65
C GLN A 58 18.17 13.78 9.48
N CYS A 59 18.93 14.87 9.62
CA CYS A 59 20.15 14.88 10.44
C CYS A 59 19.85 14.77 11.94
N ASN A 60 18.72 15.34 12.39
CA ASN A 60 18.22 15.29 13.76
C ASN A 60 17.57 13.94 14.12
N ALA A 61 16.86 13.27 13.19
CA ALA A 61 16.33 11.91 13.42
C ALA A 61 17.44 10.90 13.73
N ASN A 62 18.61 11.05 13.09
CA ASN A 62 19.81 10.26 13.36
C ASN A 62 20.52 10.58 14.70
N ARG A 63 19.92 11.38 15.58
CA ARG A 63 20.53 11.90 16.81
C ARG A 63 19.96 11.27 18.09
N SER A 64 18.74 10.74 18.04
CA SER A 64 18.18 10.01 19.17
C SER A 64 18.81 8.62 19.23
N SER A 65 19.53 8.32 20.30
CA SER A 65 19.89 6.96 20.76
C SER A 65 18.66 6.11 21.14
N LYS A 66 17.48 6.40 20.59
CA LYS A 66 16.37 5.46 20.62
C LYS A 66 16.84 4.25 19.83
N LYS A 67 16.86 3.07 20.46
CA LYS A 67 16.97 1.80 19.74
C LYS A 67 16.02 1.88 18.55
N GLU A 68 16.57 1.92 17.35
CA GLU A 68 15.77 2.08 16.15
C GLU A 68 14.84 0.87 16.05
N SER A 69 13.53 1.12 16.15
CA SER A 69 12.54 0.04 16.03
C SER A 69 12.69 -0.60 14.65
N LEU A 70 12.96 -1.91 14.63
CA LEU A 70 13.07 -2.67 13.38
C LEU A 70 11.73 -2.81 12.67
N ILE A 71 10.63 -2.66 13.41
CA ILE A 71 9.26 -2.68 12.91
C ILE A 71 8.65 -1.29 13.01
N ARG A 72 8.00 -0.87 11.93
CA ARG A 72 7.21 0.36 11.88
C ARG A 72 5.84 0.05 11.29
N VAL A 73 4.79 0.41 12.02
CA VAL A 73 3.41 0.37 11.53
C VAL A 73 3.10 1.74 10.95
N ILE A 74 2.71 1.76 9.67
CA ILE A 74 2.47 2.97 8.90
C ILE A 74 0.97 3.02 8.61
N ASP A 75 0.32 4.03 9.18
CA ASP A 75 -1.07 4.33 8.93
C ASP A 75 -1.23 4.90 7.50
N LEU A 76 -2.15 4.33 6.72
CA LEU A 76 -2.41 4.77 5.35
C LEU A 76 -2.85 6.24 5.29
N PHE A 77 -3.52 6.76 6.32
CA PHE A 77 -3.92 8.18 6.37
C PHE A 77 -2.73 9.15 6.51
N THR A 78 -1.55 8.64 6.86
CA THR A 78 -0.30 9.42 6.97
C THR A 78 0.63 9.24 5.77
N THR A 79 0.31 8.31 4.87
CA THR A 79 1.16 8.00 3.72
C THR A 79 1.17 9.14 2.70
N PRO A 80 2.28 9.31 1.95
CA PRO A 80 2.34 10.32 0.91
C PRO A 80 1.31 10.02 -0.17
N ARG A 81 0.52 11.03 -0.53
CA ARG A 81 -0.39 10.96 -1.69
C ARG A 81 0.44 11.08 -2.96
N LEU A 82 0.27 10.15 -3.89
CA LEU A 82 1.07 10.09 -5.11
C LEU A 82 0.19 10.28 -6.34
N ARG A 83 0.78 10.89 -7.36
CA ARG A 83 0.19 11.02 -8.71
C ARG A 83 1.26 10.71 -9.74
N TYR A 84 0.86 10.09 -10.85
CA TYR A 84 1.77 9.93 -11.98
C TYR A 84 1.74 11.17 -12.87
N ASP A 85 2.91 11.78 -13.08
CA ASP A 85 3.10 12.87 -14.02
C ASP A 85 3.46 12.29 -15.40
N GLU A 86 2.51 12.33 -16.33
CA GLU A 86 2.65 11.73 -17.66
C GLU A 86 3.71 12.44 -18.52
N GLN A 87 3.86 13.76 -18.37
CA GLN A 87 4.84 14.53 -19.15
C GLN A 87 6.27 14.21 -18.68
N ARG A 88 6.46 14.16 -17.36
CA ARG A 88 7.77 13.90 -16.75
C ARG A 88 8.07 12.41 -16.61
N LYS A 89 7.06 11.54 -16.76
CA LYS A 89 7.12 10.09 -16.53
C LYS A 89 7.66 9.72 -15.14
N VAL A 90 7.20 10.43 -14.11
CA VAL A 90 7.63 10.23 -12.71
C VAL A 90 6.43 10.24 -11.76
N LEU A 91 6.59 9.60 -10.60
CA LEU A 91 5.67 9.75 -9.48
C LEU A 91 5.99 11.03 -8.72
N VAL A 92 4.97 11.83 -8.44
CA VAL A 92 5.08 13.08 -7.68
C VAL A 92 4.19 13.03 -6.45
N ALA A 93 4.66 13.63 -5.36
CA ALA A 93 3.84 13.83 -4.18
C ALA A 93 2.78 14.91 -4.46
N VAL A 94 1.56 14.65 -4.02
CA VAL A 94 0.44 15.60 -4.08
C VAL A 94 0.39 16.35 -2.76
N ASN A 95 0.47 17.68 -2.85
CA ASN A 95 0.38 18.55 -1.67
C ASN A 95 -1.06 18.57 -1.12
N GLY A 96 -1.17 18.73 0.20
CA GLY A 96 -2.44 18.88 0.90
C GLY A 96 -3.04 17.56 1.41
N GLN A 97 -3.88 17.68 2.44
CA GLN A 97 -4.54 16.55 3.06
C GLN A 97 -5.70 16.02 2.21
N ALA A 98 -5.94 14.71 2.29
CA ALA A 98 -7.16 14.12 1.75
C ALA A 98 -8.36 14.50 2.64
N SER A 99 -9.55 14.54 2.05
CA SER A 99 -10.81 14.72 2.76
C SER A 99 -11.57 13.40 2.77
N ALA A 100 -12.23 13.08 3.88
CA ALA A 100 -13.19 11.98 3.94
C ALA A 100 -14.42 12.24 3.05
N ILE A 101 -14.75 13.51 2.84
CA ILE A 101 -15.81 13.97 1.94
C ILE A 101 -15.16 14.47 0.66
N GLY A 102 -15.13 13.62 -0.36
CA GLY A 102 -14.59 13.93 -1.68
C GLY A 102 -15.53 14.82 -2.51
N LYS A 103 -14.96 15.44 -3.55
CA LYS A 103 -15.67 16.15 -4.61
C LYS A 103 -15.86 15.25 -5.82
N SER A 104 -16.75 15.62 -6.74
CA SER A 104 -16.96 14.89 -8.01
C SER A 104 -15.67 14.70 -8.82
N ASN A 105 -14.78 15.69 -8.80
CA ASN A 105 -13.47 15.59 -9.46
C ASN A 105 -12.55 14.53 -8.82
N ASP A 106 -12.66 14.28 -7.51
CA ASP A 106 -11.82 13.29 -6.83
C ASP A 106 -12.14 11.87 -7.33
N ALA A 107 -13.42 11.57 -7.57
CA ALA A 107 -13.85 10.31 -8.18
C ALA A 107 -13.27 10.14 -9.60
N ARG A 108 -13.32 11.19 -10.43
CA ARG A 108 -12.72 11.17 -11.78
C ARG A 108 -11.21 10.93 -11.71
N HIS A 109 -10.52 11.59 -10.78
CA HIS A 109 -9.08 11.40 -10.58
C HIS A 109 -8.76 9.99 -10.11
N LEU A 110 -9.56 9.39 -9.22
CA LEU A 110 -9.37 8.02 -8.76
C LEU A 110 -9.29 7.01 -9.93
N TYR A 111 -10.30 6.99 -10.80
CA TYR A 111 -10.32 6.04 -11.93
C TYR A 111 -9.21 6.32 -12.95
N ARG A 112 -8.98 7.59 -13.28
CA ARG A 112 -7.92 7.97 -14.23
C ARG A 112 -6.53 7.62 -13.72
N GLU A 113 -6.22 7.90 -12.46
CA GLU A 113 -4.91 7.58 -11.88
C GLU A 113 -4.69 6.07 -11.74
N ARG A 114 -5.73 5.30 -11.38
CA ARG A 114 -5.67 3.82 -11.42
C ARG A 114 -5.28 3.33 -12.81
N LEU A 115 -5.94 3.81 -13.86
CA LEU A 115 -5.65 3.42 -15.22
C LEU A 115 -4.24 3.85 -15.66
N LYS A 116 -3.84 5.10 -15.40
CA LYS A 116 -2.50 5.61 -15.73
C LYS A 116 -1.38 4.79 -15.10
N LEU A 117 -1.51 4.42 -13.82
CA LEU A 117 -0.51 3.62 -13.12
C LEU A 117 -0.34 2.23 -13.74
N VAL A 118 -1.42 1.63 -14.22
CA VAL A 118 -1.38 0.34 -14.92
C VAL A 118 -0.84 0.49 -16.34
N ILE A 119 -1.29 1.49 -17.11
CA ILE A 119 -0.80 1.76 -18.46
C ILE A 119 0.71 1.99 -18.45
N GLN A 120 1.22 2.89 -17.58
CA GLN A 120 2.64 3.23 -17.59
C GLN A 120 3.56 2.05 -17.29
N ARG A 121 3.14 1.09 -16.44
CA ARG A 121 3.93 -0.13 -16.20
C ARG A 121 3.76 -1.15 -17.32
N SER A 122 2.55 -1.23 -17.89
CA SER A 122 2.24 -2.17 -18.97
C SER A 122 3.11 -1.86 -20.18
N VAL A 123 3.23 -0.59 -20.58
CA VAL A 123 4.08 -0.15 -21.72
C VAL A 123 5.57 -0.46 -21.50
N ARG A 124 6.02 -0.71 -20.27
CA ARG A 124 7.40 -1.12 -19.96
C ARG A 124 7.61 -2.64 -20.00
N SER A 125 6.55 -3.42 -20.22
CA SER A 125 6.61 -4.87 -20.36
C SER A 125 7.06 -5.26 -21.76
N SER A 126 7.92 -6.28 -21.87
CA SER A 126 8.33 -6.86 -23.15
C SER A 126 7.19 -7.52 -23.92
N VAL A 127 6.03 -7.73 -23.29
CA VAL A 127 4.81 -8.19 -23.96
C VAL A 127 4.46 -7.26 -25.13
N PHE A 128 4.57 -5.94 -24.95
CA PHE A 128 4.23 -4.96 -25.99
C PHE A 128 5.35 -4.73 -27.02
N GLU A 129 6.42 -5.52 -27.01
CA GLU A 129 7.35 -5.57 -28.15
C GLU A 129 6.73 -6.29 -29.35
N HIS A 130 5.74 -7.17 -29.09
CA HIS A 130 5.11 -8.03 -30.10
C HIS A 130 3.66 -7.62 -30.40
N TYR A 131 3.07 -6.73 -29.59
CA TYR A 131 1.69 -6.28 -29.71
C TYR A 131 1.63 -4.75 -29.71
N GLU A 132 0.90 -4.19 -30.68
CA GLU A 132 0.66 -2.74 -30.75
C GLU A 132 -0.52 -2.37 -29.83
N LEU A 133 -0.22 -1.64 -28.76
CA LEU A 133 -1.23 -1.08 -27.87
C LEU A 133 -1.97 0.05 -28.59
N CYS A 134 -3.29 -0.11 -28.75
CA CYS A 134 -4.18 0.87 -29.35
C CYS A 134 -5.01 1.59 -28.27
N THR A 135 -5.49 2.79 -28.58
CA THR A 135 -6.51 3.50 -27.78
C THR A 135 -7.90 3.24 -28.35
N VAL A 136 -8.92 3.45 -27.52
CA VAL A 136 -10.34 3.37 -27.95
C VAL A 136 -10.60 4.35 -29.09
N GLU A 137 -10.13 5.59 -28.98
CA GLU A 137 -10.27 6.62 -30.03
C GLU A 137 -9.66 6.16 -31.37
N ALA A 138 -8.48 5.52 -31.35
CA ALA A 138 -7.83 5.04 -32.56
C ALA A 138 -8.60 3.89 -33.25
N LEU A 139 -9.24 3.02 -32.46
CA LEU A 139 -10.08 1.92 -32.96
C LEU A 139 -11.40 2.43 -33.54
N LEU A 140 -12.04 3.39 -32.87
CA LEU A 140 -13.28 4.01 -33.37
C LEU A 140 -13.03 4.87 -34.62
N GLY A 141 -11.86 5.50 -34.72
CA GLY A 141 -11.45 6.25 -35.91
C GLY A 141 -11.13 5.37 -37.13
N THR A 142 -10.92 4.07 -36.94
CA THR A 142 -10.58 3.11 -38.02
C THR A 142 -11.58 1.95 -38.03
N PRO A 143 -12.75 2.11 -38.68
CA PRO A 143 -13.90 1.20 -38.51
C PRO A 143 -13.66 -0.25 -38.95
N GLU A 144 -12.62 -0.52 -39.74
CA GLU A 144 -12.18 -1.87 -40.11
C GLU A 144 -10.65 -1.96 -40.07
N ARG A 145 -10.13 -2.66 -39.05
CA ARG A 145 -8.71 -3.05 -38.99
C ARG A 145 -8.58 -4.53 -39.29
N ALA A 146 -7.74 -4.86 -40.27
CA ALA A 146 -7.47 -6.25 -40.65
C ALA A 146 -6.66 -7.01 -39.59
N THR A 147 -5.87 -6.30 -38.79
CA THR A 147 -4.99 -6.89 -37.76
C THR A 147 -5.64 -6.88 -36.39
N ASN A 148 -5.33 -7.90 -35.58
CA ASN A 148 -5.65 -7.88 -34.17
C ASN A 148 -4.98 -6.67 -33.51
N SER A 149 -5.75 -5.95 -32.71
CA SER A 149 -5.28 -4.83 -31.91
C SER A 149 -5.37 -5.22 -30.44
N VAL A 150 -4.44 -4.71 -29.63
CA VAL A 150 -4.46 -4.90 -28.19
C VAL A 150 -4.89 -3.60 -27.52
N LEU A 151 -5.89 -3.68 -26.67
CA LEU A 151 -6.42 -2.56 -25.90
C LEU A 151 -6.24 -2.83 -24.41
N LEU A 152 -5.79 -1.83 -23.66
CA LEU A 152 -5.68 -1.87 -22.20
C LEU A 152 -6.64 -0.83 -21.63
N GLY A 153 -7.64 -1.30 -20.89
CA GLY A 153 -8.71 -0.44 -20.36
C GLY A 153 -9.43 -1.08 -19.20
N MET A 154 -10.35 -0.32 -18.62
CA MET A 154 -11.24 -0.80 -17.56
C MET A 154 -12.48 -1.44 -18.20
N LEU A 155 -12.69 -2.73 -17.97
CA LEU A 155 -13.87 -3.43 -18.45
C LEU A 155 -15.02 -3.25 -17.45
N THR A 156 -16.17 -2.84 -17.96
CA THR A 156 -17.39 -2.67 -17.16
C THR A 156 -18.58 -3.39 -17.79
N GLN A 157 -19.49 -3.87 -16.95
CA GLN A 157 -20.77 -4.40 -17.41
C GLN A 157 -21.88 -3.34 -17.26
N ARG A 158 -22.25 -2.70 -18.37
CA ARG A 158 -23.27 -1.64 -18.39
C ARG A 158 -24.68 -2.18 -18.12
N SER A 159 -24.98 -3.35 -18.67
CA SER A 159 -26.23 -4.09 -18.44
C SER A 159 -25.96 -5.59 -18.60
N PRO A 160 -26.85 -6.49 -18.14
CA PRO A 160 -26.61 -7.93 -18.23
C PRO A 160 -26.24 -8.37 -19.66
N GLY A 161 -25.05 -8.94 -19.80
CA GLY A 161 -24.48 -9.39 -21.08
C GLY A 161 -23.90 -8.30 -21.99
N VAL A 162 -24.00 -7.02 -21.64
CA VAL A 162 -23.45 -5.91 -22.43
C VAL A 162 -22.22 -5.33 -21.73
N TYR A 163 -21.08 -5.47 -22.39
CA TYR A 163 -19.78 -5.12 -21.85
C TYR A 163 -19.18 -3.92 -22.60
N GLU A 164 -18.48 -3.07 -21.86
CA GLU A 164 -17.86 -1.87 -22.40
C GLU A 164 -16.46 -1.72 -21.82
N ILE A 165 -15.49 -1.37 -22.65
CA ILE A 165 -14.12 -1.07 -22.21
C ILE A 165 -13.87 0.43 -22.32
N GLU A 166 -13.35 1.01 -21.24
CA GLU A 166 -13.01 2.43 -21.15
C GLU A 166 -11.50 2.63 -20.99
N ASP A 167 -10.92 3.53 -21.78
CA ASP A 167 -9.55 4.02 -21.61
C ASP A 167 -9.52 5.54 -21.33
N LEU A 168 -8.36 6.19 -21.46
CA LEU A 168 -8.26 7.65 -21.23
C LEU A 168 -8.85 8.50 -22.37
N THR A 169 -9.18 7.89 -23.51
CA THR A 169 -9.61 8.52 -24.77
C THR A 169 -11.10 8.32 -25.05
N GLY A 170 -11.70 7.22 -24.60
CA GLY A 170 -13.13 6.97 -24.77
C GLY A 170 -13.58 5.62 -24.22
N ALA A 171 -14.81 5.24 -24.57
CA ALA A 171 -15.40 3.95 -24.28
C ALA A 171 -15.94 3.30 -25.57
N MET A 172 -15.91 1.98 -25.65
CA MET A 172 -16.51 1.23 -26.74
C MET A 172 -17.08 -0.11 -26.27
N GLU A 173 -18.12 -0.57 -26.96
CA GLU A 173 -18.74 -1.86 -26.70
C GLU A 173 -17.81 -3.00 -27.10
N VAL A 174 -17.79 -4.06 -26.28
CA VAL A 174 -16.98 -5.25 -26.52
C VAL A 174 -17.84 -6.50 -26.56
N ASP A 175 -17.56 -7.36 -27.52
CA ASP A 175 -18.16 -8.67 -27.66
C ASP A 175 -17.18 -9.73 -27.14
N LEU A 176 -17.56 -10.39 -26.05
CA LEU A 176 -16.77 -11.42 -25.37
C LEU A 176 -17.22 -12.86 -25.72
N SER A 177 -18.18 -13.02 -26.64
CA SER A 177 -18.81 -14.32 -26.93
C SER A 177 -17.83 -15.40 -27.40
N GLU A 178 -16.81 -15.01 -28.17
CA GLU A 178 -15.76 -15.91 -28.71
C GLU A 178 -14.42 -15.77 -27.96
N ALA A 179 -14.41 -15.05 -26.84
CA ALA A 179 -13.17 -14.69 -26.17
C ALA A 179 -12.58 -15.85 -25.35
N THR A 180 -11.27 -16.04 -25.47
CA THR A 180 -10.50 -16.96 -24.62
C THR A 180 -9.93 -16.22 -23.41
N PHE A 181 -10.21 -16.71 -22.20
CA PHE A 181 -9.73 -16.09 -20.98
C PHE A 181 -8.43 -16.74 -20.51
N HIS A 182 -7.38 -15.93 -20.36
CA HIS A 182 -6.14 -16.39 -19.72
C HIS A 182 -6.34 -16.62 -18.21
N LYS A 183 -5.36 -17.22 -17.54
CA LYS A 183 -5.42 -17.43 -16.08
C LYS A 183 -5.55 -16.10 -15.33
N GLY A 184 -6.60 -15.97 -14.54
CA GLY A 184 -6.89 -14.80 -13.71
C GLY A 184 -8.34 -14.80 -13.21
N LEU A 185 -8.63 -13.89 -12.28
CA LEU A 185 -10.01 -13.52 -11.93
C LEU A 185 -10.32 -12.17 -12.59
N PHE A 186 -11.32 -12.17 -13.46
CA PHE A 186 -11.76 -10.99 -14.19
C PHE A 186 -13.06 -10.51 -13.57
N ALA A 187 -12.98 -9.45 -12.77
CA ALA A 187 -14.15 -8.85 -12.14
C ALA A 187 -14.54 -7.56 -12.86
N ASP A 188 -15.79 -7.15 -12.67
CA ASP A 188 -16.28 -5.86 -13.10
C ASP A 188 -15.40 -4.71 -12.56
N GLY A 189 -15.03 -3.77 -13.43
CA GLY A 189 -14.12 -2.67 -13.12
C GLY A 189 -12.63 -3.05 -13.04
N CYS A 190 -12.23 -4.26 -13.48
CA CYS A 190 -10.82 -4.61 -13.62
C CYS A 190 -10.17 -3.88 -14.81
N ILE A 191 -8.89 -3.51 -14.64
CA ILE A 191 -8.07 -3.05 -15.76
C ILE A 191 -7.47 -4.28 -16.43
N ILE A 192 -7.88 -4.52 -17.66
CA ILE A 192 -7.59 -5.74 -18.41
C ILE A 192 -7.06 -5.42 -19.80
N MET A 193 -6.40 -6.40 -20.38
CA MET A 193 -5.92 -6.39 -21.75
C MET A 193 -6.86 -7.21 -22.62
N LEU A 194 -7.40 -6.60 -23.67
CA LEU A 194 -8.24 -7.24 -24.67
C LEU A 194 -7.49 -7.30 -26.00
N GLU A 195 -7.38 -8.49 -26.57
CA GLU A 195 -6.96 -8.68 -27.95
C GLU A 195 -8.20 -8.93 -28.81
N GLY A 196 -8.31 -8.24 -29.94
CA GLY A 196 -9.45 -8.43 -30.83
C GLY A 196 -9.40 -7.56 -32.08
N ARG A 197 -10.52 -7.53 -32.81
CA ARG A 197 -10.69 -6.69 -34.00
C ARG A 197 -11.93 -5.82 -33.85
N CYS A 198 -11.81 -4.56 -34.25
CA CYS A 198 -12.94 -3.65 -34.34
C CYS A 198 -13.73 -3.96 -35.62
N VAL A 199 -15.03 -4.25 -35.48
CA VAL A 199 -15.95 -4.49 -36.58
C VAL A 199 -17.20 -3.67 -36.33
N SER A 200 -17.48 -2.70 -37.20
CA SER A 200 -18.66 -1.83 -37.10
C SER A 200 -18.77 -1.08 -35.76
N GLY A 201 -17.64 -0.67 -35.18
CA GLY A 201 -17.59 0.06 -33.91
C GLY A 201 -17.66 -0.81 -32.64
N ILE A 202 -17.73 -2.14 -32.78
CA ILE A 202 -17.71 -3.09 -31.67
C ILE A 202 -16.38 -3.85 -31.69
N LEU A 203 -15.71 -3.97 -30.54
CA LEU A 203 -14.50 -4.77 -30.42
C LEU A 203 -14.87 -6.24 -30.21
N ARG A 204 -14.68 -7.07 -31.24
CA ARG A 204 -14.81 -8.54 -31.13
C ARG A 204 -13.53 -9.11 -30.54
N VAL A 205 -13.62 -9.61 -29.31
CA VAL A 205 -12.49 -10.03 -28.50
C VAL A 205 -12.15 -11.48 -28.77
N SER A 206 -10.88 -11.77 -29.08
CA SER A 206 -10.35 -13.12 -29.21
C SER A 206 -9.69 -13.62 -27.92
N ALA A 207 -9.06 -12.72 -27.14
CA ALA A 207 -8.41 -13.09 -25.90
C ALA A 207 -8.53 -12.00 -24.81
N VAL A 208 -8.68 -12.44 -23.57
CA VAL A 208 -8.76 -11.60 -22.36
C VAL A 208 -7.62 -11.94 -21.43
N GLY A 209 -6.80 -10.95 -21.10
CA GLY A 209 -5.67 -11.06 -20.18
C GLY A 209 -5.69 -10.01 -19.08
N LEU A 210 -5.04 -10.30 -17.96
CA LEU A 210 -4.74 -9.28 -16.96
C LEU A 210 -3.61 -8.37 -17.47
N ALA A 211 -3.59 -7.12 -17.01
CA ALA A 211 -2.48 -6.22 -17.29
C ALA A 211 -1.14 -6.82 -16.78
N PRO A 212 -0.03 -6.68 -17.53
CA PRO A 212 1.26 -7.23 -17.11
C PRO A 212 1.72 -6.74 -15.73
N ILE A 213 2.26 -7.68 -14.95
CA ILE A 213 2.84 -7.42 -13.64
C ILE A 213 4.30 -6.99 -13.82
N GLU A 214 4.76 -6.10 -12.94
CA GLU A 214 6.14 -5.65 -12.88
C GLU A 214 6.72 -5.94 -11.49
N SER A 215 7.98 -6.36 -11.43
CA SER A 215 8.67 -6.56 -10.13
C SER A 215 9.05 -5.23 -9.48
N ALA A 216 9.10 -5.22 -8.15
CA ALA A 216 9.57 -4.07 -7.37
C ALA A 216 10.97 -3.59 -7.82
N LYS A 217 11.86 -4.50 -8.25
CA LYS A 217 13.19 -4.15 -8.77
C LYS A 217 13.11 -3.28 -10.03
N ILE A 218 12.27 -3.66 -10.99
CA ILE A 218 12.09 -2.88 -12.23
C ILE A 218 11.46 -1.53 -11.89
N THR A 219 10.50 -1.50 -10.96
CA THR A 219 9.82 -0.26 -10.56
C THR A 219 10.79 0.72 -9.91
N ARG A 220 11.67 0.22 -9.04
CA ARG A 220 12.73 1.01 -8.40
C ARG A 220 13.81 1.44 -9.39
N ASN A 221 14.15 0.63 -10.39
CA ASN A 221 15.08 1.04 -11.44
C ASN A 221 14.52 2.22 -12.25
N HIS A 222 13.20 2.27 -12.45
CA HIS A 222 12.53 3.33 -13.19
C HIS A 222 12.30 4.60 -12.36
N PHE A 223 11.67 4.47 -11.19
CA PHE A 223 11.29 5.62 -10.34
C PHE A 223 12.34 6.00 -9.29
N GLY A 224 13.44 5.24 -9.20
CA GLY A 224 14.49 5.44 -8.21
C GLY A 224 14.14 4.92 -6.81
N ILE A 225 14.85 5.47 -5.83
CA ILE A 225 14.90 4.97 -4.45
C ILE A 225 14.04 5.76 -3.46
N THR A 226 13.16 6.64 -3.95
CA THR A 226 12.33 7.48 -3.08
C THR A 226 11.37 6.63 -2.25
N ASN A 227 11.14 7.00 -0.99
CA ASN A 227 10.22 6.30 -0.10
C ASN A 227 8.76 6.64 -0.43
N TRP A 228 8.12 5.76 -1.21
CA TRP A 228 6.69 5.80 -1.54
C TRP A 228 5.83 4.98 -0.57
N PHE A 229 6.46 4.08 0.19
CA PHE A 229 5.77 3.19 1.11
C PHE A 229 5.25 3.95 2.34
N GLY A 230 5.92 5.03 2.71
CA GLY A 230 5.57 5.88 3.86
C GLY A 230 6.48 5.60 5.06
N GLY A 231 6.13 6.17 6.21
CA GLY A 231 7.00 6.16 7.39
C GLY A 231 8.10 7.22 7.32
N GLU A 232 9.10 7.10 8.19
CA GLU A 232 10.16 8.10 8.28
C GLU A 232 11.24 7.87 7.21
N GLY A 233 11.78 8.98 6.70
CA GLY A 233 12.90 8.97 5.76
C GLY A 233 12.47 9.00 4.30
N MET A 234 13.33 9.60 3.48
CA MET A 234 13.08 9.85 2.06
C MET A 234 13.50 8.70 1.15
N VAL A 235 14.24 7.71 1.68
CA VAL A 235 14.82 6.61 0.92
C VAL A 235 14.10 5.32 1.29
N ALA A 236 13.58 4.61 0.28
CA ALA A 236 12.92 3.33 0.42
C ALA A 236 13.77 2.34 1.22
N CYS A 237 13.14 1.61 2.14
CA CYS A 237 13.86 0.71 3.03
C CYS A 237 14.60 -0.40 2.27
N GLY A 238 14.00 -0.91 1.18
CA GLY A 238 14.61 -1.90 0.29
C GLY A 238 15.90 -1.44 -0.38
N SER A 239 16.12 -0.12 -0.48
CA SER A 239 17.33 0.47 -1.08
C SER A 239 18.43 0.79 -0.06
N GLN A 240 18.20 0.53 1.23
CA GLN A 240 19.17 0.81 2.29
C GLN A 240 19.97 -0.45 2.66
N ASN A 241 21.23 -0.51 2.25
CA ASN A 241 22.12 -1.66 2.52
C ASN A 241 22.20 -2.02 4.01
N ARG A 242 22.19 -1.01 4.90
CA ARG A 242 22.21 -1.24 6.36
C ARG A 242 21.00 -2.06 6.82
N LEU A 243 19.80 -1.71 6.35
CA LEU A 243 18.57 -2.42 6.72
C LEU A 243 18.55 -3.83 6.15
N ARG A 244 19.12 -4.04 4.96
CA ARG A 244 19.29 -5.37 4.38
C ARG A 244 20.18 -6.26 5.26
N ILE A 245 21.34 -5.75 5.68
CA ILE A 245 22.26 -6.47 6.57
C ILE A 245 21.56 -6.83 7.89
N LEU A 246 20.80 -5.90 8.48
CA LEU A 246 20.03 -6.16 9.70
C LEU A 246 18.96 -7.25 9.51
N CYS A 247 18.31 -7.31 8.35
CA CYS A 247 17.36 -8.37 8.03
C CYS A 247 18.06 -9.74 7.93
N GLU A 248 19.20 -9.79 7.23
CA GLU A 248 19.99 -11.01 7.03
C GLU A 248 20.57 -11.55 8.34
N GLN A 249 20.92 -10.66 9.27
CA GLN A 249 21.40 -11.02 10.61
C GLN A 249 20.30 -11.59 11.53
N ASN A 250 19.02 -11.42 11.17
CA ASN A 250 17.87 -11.81 11.98
C ASN A 250 17.04 -12.88 11.27
N ASP A 251 17.67 -14.02 10.96
CA ASP A 251 17.11 -15.16 10.23
C ASP A 251 16.02 -15.93 11.02
N ARG A 252 16.02 -15.79 12.34
CA ARG A 252 15.03 -16.38 13.24
C ARG A 252 13.83 -15.49 13.54
N ALA A 253 13.79 -14.26 12.99
CA ALA A 253 12.64 -13.38 13.09
C ALA A 253 11.35 -14.05 12.64
N ARG A 254 10.28 -13.93 13.43
CA ARG A 254 8.95 -14.45 13.09
C ARG A 254 7.87 -13.37 13.20
N PHE A 255 6.90 -13.46 12.29
CA PHE A 255 5.62 -12.76 12.35
C PHE A 255 4.53 -13.82 12.47
N ILE A 256 3.55 -13.60 13.32
CA ILE A 256 2.33 -14.40 13.38
C ILE A 256 1.21 -13.53 12.84
N ILE A 257 0.54 -13.99 11.78
CA ILE A 257 -0.56 -13.27 11.14
C ILE A 257 -1.83 -14.10 11.32
N MET A 258 -2.87 -13.47 11.84
CA MET A 258 -4.16 -14.10 12.13
C MET A 258 -5.28 -13.22 11.58
N SER A 259 -6.39 -13.84 11.19
CA SER A 259 -7.60 -13.18 10.70
C SER A 259 -8.81 -13.76 11.39
N ASP A 260 -9.89 -12.98 11.50
CA ASP A 260 -11.16 -13.39 12.12
C ASP A 260 -11.00 -13.84 13.56
N VAL A 261 -10.28 -13.02 14.32
CA VAL A 261 -9.97 -13.26 15.72
C VAL A 261 -11.13 -12.83 16.61
N TRP A 262 -12.18 -13.65 16.64
CA TRP A 262 -13.38 -13.42 17.44
C TRP A 262 -13.09 -13.48 18.95
N LEU A 263 -12.94 -12.33 19.60
CA LEU A 263 -12.54 -12.22 21.01
C LEU A 263 -13.68 -12.52 22.00
N ASP A 264 -14.90 -12.64 21.50
CA ASP A 264 -16.08 -13.09 22.23
C ASP A 264 -16.16 -14.62 22.33
N ASP A 265 -15.43 -15.36 21.49
CA ASP A 265 -15.34 -16.82 21.56
C ASP A 265 -14.22 -17.26 22.52
N ALA A 266 -14.62 -17.95 23.60
CA ALA A 266 -13.68 -18.48 24.60
C ALA A 266 -12.66 -19.46 24.00
N ARG A 267 -13.02 -20.20 22.94
CA ARG A 267 -12.11 -21.14 22.25
C ARG A 267 -10.96 -20.38 21.59
N ILE A 268 -11.27 -19.25 20.96
CA ILE A 268 -10.28 -18.39 20.29
C ILE A 268 -9.35 -17.77 21.33
N LEU A 269 -9.87 -17.23 22.43
CA LEU A 269 -9.04 -16.68 23.51
C LEU A 269 -8.11 -17.72 24.14
N ASN A 270 -8.60 -18.94 24.35
CA ASN A 270 -7.77 -20.04 24.86
C ASN A 270 -6.65 -20.39 23.86
N ALA A 271 -6.98 -20.53 22.58
CA ALA A 271 -6.00 -20.77 21.53
C ALA A 271 -4.96 -19.65 21.41
N LEU A 272 -5.37 -18.38 21.57
CA LEU A 272 -4.45 -17.25 21.61
C LEU A 272 -3.48 -17.32 22.80
N ASN A 273 -3.97 -17.71 23.98
CA ASN A 273 -3.11 -17.87 25.15
C ASN A 273 -2.11 -19.03 24.98
N GLU A 274 -2.53 -20.15 24.39
CA GLU A 274 -1.63 -21.27 24.04
C GLU A 274 -0.60 -20.85 22.99
N LEU A 275 -1.01 -20.13 21.96
CA LEU A 275 -0.13 -19.62 20.91
C LEU A 275 0.92 -18.66 21.49
N VAL A 276 0.47 -17.69 22.29
CA VAL A 276 1.35 -16.76 23.00
C VAL A 276 2.39 -17.49 23.85
N PHE A 277 1.98 -18.55 24.56
CA PHE A 277 2.89 -19.38 25.35
C PHE A 277 3.85 -20.20 24.48
N ALA A 278 3.38 -20.78 23.37
CA ALA A 278 4.21 -21.61 22.48
C ALA A 278 5.37 -20.82 21.83
N PHE A 279 5.23 -19.51 21.68
CA PHE A 279 6.25 -18.65 21.08
C PHE A 279 7.11 -17.90 22.08
N THR A 280 7.04 -18.22 23.38
CA THR A 280 7.87 -17.55 24.40
C THR A 280 9.36 -17.75 24.17
N ASP A 281 9.83 -18.86 23.63
CA ASP A 281 11.28 -19.08 23.45
C ASP A 281 11.77 -18.75 22.02
N SER A 282 10.89 -18.17 21.20
CA SER A 282 11.19 -17.79 19.82
C SER A 282 11.59 -16.32 19.69
N GLN A 283 12.29 -15.97 18.60
CA GLN A 283 12.53 -14.57 18.22
C GLN A 283 11.30 -14.00 17.49
N LEU A 284 10.17 -14.03 18.19
CA LEU A 284 8.93 -13.43 17.70
C LEU A 284 9.08 -11.92 17.68
N LEU A 285 8.72 -11.30 16.54
CA LEU A 285 8.77 -9.85 16.39
C LEU A 285 7.40 -9.20 16.46
N ALA A 286 6.38 -9.84 15.90
CA ALA A 286 5.03 -9.28 15.94
C ALA A 286 3.92 -10.32 15.84
N PHE A 287 2.81 -10.01 16.50
CA PHE A 287 1.48 -10.53 16.18
C PHE A 287 0.72 -9.50 15.36
N VAL A 288 0.29 -9.88 14.16
CA VAL A 288 -0.62 -9.13 13.31
C VAL A 288 -1.99 -9.77 13.43
N ILE A 289 -2.88 -9.11 14.15
CA ILE A 289 -4.18 -9.62 14.56
C ILE A 289 -5.24 -8.86 13.77
N CYS A 290 -5.75 -9.50 12.71
CA CYS A 290 -6.81 -8.91 11.90
C CYS A 290 -8.18 -9.34 12.43
N GLY A 291 -9.12 -8.39 12.42
CA GLY A 291 -10.52 -8.67 12.69
C GLY A 291 -11.14 -9.61 11.64
N ASN A 292 -12.43 -9.92 11.76
CA ASN A 292 -13.36 -9.32 12.72
C ASN A 292 -13.07 -9.74 14.17
N PHE A 293 -13.26 -8.83 15.13
CA PHE A 293 -13.01 -9.07 16.56
C PHE A 293 -14.23 -9.55 17.35
N CYS A 294 -15.40 -9.60 16.70
CA CYS A 294 -16.64 -10.16 17.23
C CYS A 294 -17.18 -11.18 16.23
N SER A 295 -17.69 -12.31 16.73
CA SER A 295 -18.30 -13.35 15.90
C SER A 295 -19.65 -12.93 15.31
N GLN A 296 -20.37 -12.06 16.03
CA GLN A 296 -21.71 -11.58 15.65
C GLN A 296 -21.66 -10.11 15.25
N VAL A 297 -22.21 -9.81 14.08
CA VAL A 297 -22.24 -8.46 13.49
C VAL A 297 -23.57 -7.78 13.80
N GLY A 298 -23.53 -6.49 14.15
CA GLY A 298 -24.73 -5.65 14.22
C GLY A 298 -25.62 -5.86 15.45
N GLU A 299 -25.23 -6.69 16.41
CA GLU A 299 -25.93 -6.79 17.69
C GLU A 299 -25.71 -5.54 18.56
N ALA A 300 -26.73 -5.16 19.33
CA ALA A 300 -26.68 -3.96 20.20
C ALA A 300 -25.57 -4.04 21.26
N ASP A 301 -25.16 -5.24 21.66
CA ASP A 301 -24.10 -5.49 22.64
C ASP A 301 -22.74 -5.81 21.99
N ALA A 302 -22.62 -5.78 20.65
CA ALA A 302 -21.38 -6.15 19.96
C ALA A 302 -20.18 -5.32 20.43
N TYR A 303 -20.37 -4.03 20.67
CA TYR A 303 -19.32 -3.18 21.24
C TYR A 303 -18.87 -3.65 22.64
N HIS A 304 -19.82 -4.03 23.50
CA HIS A 304 -19.52 -4.54 24.83
C HIS A 304 -18.74 -5.86 24.75
N ARG A 305 -19.13 -6.77 23.84
CA ARG A 305 -18.42 -8.03 23.61
C ARG A 305 -16.99 -7.80 23.12
N ILE A 306 -16.80 -6.88 22.17
CA ILE A 306 -15.47 -6.51 21.65
C ILE A 306 -14.62 -5.92 22.78
N TYR A 307 -15.16 -4.96 23.53
CA TYR A 307 -14.45 -4.34 24.66
C TYR A 307 -14.03 -5.38 25.70
N ASP A 308 -14.95 -6.27 26.09
CA ASP A 308 -14.69 -7.34 27.05
C ASP A 308 -13.70 -8.39 26.51
N GLY A 309 -13.76 -8.67 25.21
CA GLY A 309 -12.79 -9.50 24.50
C GLY A 309 -11.38 -8.91 24.53
N PHE A 310 -11.24 -7.62 24.21
CA PHE A 310 -9.97 -6.91 24.34
C PHE A 310 -9.48 -6.85 25.79
N ARG A 311 -10.38 -6.68 26.78
CA ARG A 311 -10.05 -6.75 28.21
C ARG A 311 -9.41 -8.08 28.58
N ARG A 312 -10.00 -9.20 28.15
CA ARG A 312 -9.44 -10.55 28.38
C ARG A 312 -8.13 -10.74 27.64
N LEU A 313 -8.03 -10.27 26.39
CA LEU A 313 -6.81 -10.36 25.62
C LEU A 313 -5.66 -9.56 26.26
N ALA A 314 -5.92 -8.34 26.73
CA ALA A 314 -4.95 -7.52 27.44
C ALA A 314 -4.33 -8.28 28.62
N ALA A 315 -5.17 -8.97 29.43
CA ALA A 315 -4.69 -9.78 30.54
C ALA A 315 -3.79 -10.95 30.10
N VAL A 316 -3.99 -11.51 28.90
CA VAL A 316 -3.09 -12.52 28.31
C VAL A 316 -1.76 -11.89 27.87
N LEU A 317 -1.82 -10.72 27.25
CA LEU A 317 -0.66 -10.07 26.64
C LEU A 317 0.21 -9.27 27.62
N GLN A 318 -0.34 -8.86 28.76
CA GLN A 318 0.37 -8.15 29.83
C GLN A 318 1.18 -9.09 30.74
N LYS A 319 1.15 -10.40 30.51
CA LYS A 319 1.97 -11.35 31.26
C LYS A 319 3.46 -11.03 31.10
N ASP A 320 4.23 -11.24 32.17
CA ASP A 320 5.67 -10.94 32.24
C ASP A 320 6.54 -11.64 31.17
N ILE A 321 5.98 -12.61 30.44
CA ILE A 321 6.64 -13.30 29.33
C ILE A 321 7.10 -12.36 28.20
N PHE A 322 6.53 -11.16 28.08
CA PHE A 322 6.93 -10.16 27.09
C PHE A 322 7.71 -8.98 27.67
N THR A 323 7.85 -8.91 28.99
CA THR A 323 8.58 -7.83 29.66
C THR A 323 10.04 -7.81 29.19
N GLY A 324 10.50 -6.65 28.70
CA GLY A 324 11.85 -6.48 28.15
C GLY A 324 12.06 -7.02 26.73
N ARG A 325 11.03 -7.62 26.11
CA ARG A 325 11.06 -8.07 24.72
C ARG A 325 10.50 -7.00 23.78
N ASN A 326 11.04 -6.93 22.57
CA ASN A 326 10.60 -5.98 21.55
C ASN A 326 9.56 -6.62 20.59
N VAL A 327 8.52 -7.24 21.17
CA VAL A 327 7.39 -7.83 20.41
C VAL A 327 6.34 -6.76 20.17
N HIS A 328 5.77 -6.70 18.97
CA HIS A 328 4.72 -5.77 18.57
C HIS A 328 3.35 -6.47 18.46
N PHE A 329 2.29 -5.82 18.95
CA PHE A 329 0.91 -6.29 18.77
C PHE A 329 0.16 -5.32 17.88
N ILE A 330 -0.17 -5.74 16.66
CA ILE A 330 -0.70 -4.89 15.60
C ILE A 330 -2.13 -5.35 15.30
N PHE A 331 -3.11 -4.52 15.62
CA PHE A 331 -4.53 -4.79 15.45
C PHE A 331 -5.06 -4.09 14.20
N ILE A 332 -5.68 -4.84 13.29
CA ILE A 332 -6.21 -4.33 12.02
C ILE A 332 -7.70 -4.62 11.98
N PRO A 333 -8.57 -3.60 11.86
CA PRO A 333 -10.02 -3.80 11.87
C PRO A 333 -10.48 -4.56 10.63
N GLY A 334 -11.33 -5.57 10.81
CA GLY A 334 -12.03 -6.28 9.75
C GLY A 334 -13.22 -5.49 9.20
N PRO A 335 -13.94 -6.02 8.18
CA PRO A 335 -15.10 -5.38 7.55
C PRO A 335 -16.31 -5.18 8.48
N ASP A 336 -16.44 -5.96 9.55
CA ASP A 336 -17.60 -5.87 10.45
C ASP A 336 -17.27 -5.26 11.82
N ASP A 337 -16.01 -4.87 12.02
CA ASP A 337 -15.61 -4.18 13.24
C ASP A 337 -16.14 -2.74 13.30
N PRO A 338 -16.36 -2.20 14.52
CA PRO A 338 -16.78 -0.83 14.72
C PRO A 338 -15.78 0.16 14.09
N SER A 339 -16.23 0.89 13.09
CA SER A 339 -15.46 1.98 12.48
C SER A 339 -16.42 3.06 12.00
N LEU A 340 -15.89 4.26 11.75
CA LEU A 340 -16.67 5.41 11.28
C LEU A 340 -17.35 5.15 9.93
N ASN A 341 -16.86 4.19 9.14
CA ASN A 341 -17.45 3.81 7.86
C ASN A 341 -17.16 2.34 7.50
N SER A 342 -17.86 1.83 6.50
CA SER A 342 -17.62 0.52 5.84
C SER A 342 -16.74 0.64 4.58
N ILE A 343 -16.06 1.78 4.41
CA ILE A 343 -15.38 2.19 3.18
C ILE A 343 -13.88 2.03 3.36
N LEU A 344 -13.16 1.65 2.30
CA LEU A 344 -11.70 1.63 2.33
C LEU A 344 -11.10 2.97 1.88
N PRO A 345 -9.98 3.40 2.49
CA PRO A 345 -9.34 2.80 3.66
C PRO A 345 -10.15 3.02 4.95
N ARG A 346 -10.16 2.04 5.84
CA ARG A 346 -10.79 2.15 7.16
C ARG A 346 -9.80 2.69 8.18
N SER A 347 -10.26 3.63 9.01
CA SER A 347 -9.47 4.15 10.13
C SER A 347 -9.18 3.06 11.16
N PRO A 348 -8.08 3.20 11.92
CA PRO A 348 -7.86 2.36 13.10
C PRO A 348 -9.04 2.39 14.07
N LEU A 349 -9.15 1.35 14.89
CA LEU A 349 -10.03 1.39 16.06
C LEU A 349 -9.55 2.51 17.01
N PRO A 350 -10.43 3.41 17.49
CA PRO A 350 -10.01 4.53 18.32
C PRO A 350 -9.40 4.06 19.63
N PHE A 351 -8.11 4.34 19.86
CA PHE A 351 -7.40 3.86 21.05
C PHE A 351 -8.06 4.29 22.37
N ALA A 352 -8.70 5.46 22.41
CA ALA A 352 -9.44 5.96 23.58
C ALA A 352 -10.57 5.02 24.04
N LEU A 353 -11.09 4.17 23.15
CA LEU A 353 -12.11 3.17 23.47
C LEU A 353 -11.49 1.86 24.00
N PHE A 354 -10.17 1.70 23.85
CA PHE A 354 -9.42 0.49 24.18
C PHE A 354 -8.22 0.80 25.08
N GLU A 355 -8.33 1.81 25.96
CA GLU A 355 -7.26 2.21 26.89
C GLU A 355 -6.77 1.07 27.80
N LEU A 356 -7.60 0.04 27.99
CA LEU A 356 -7.21 -1.20 28.66
C LEU A 356 -5.97 -1.87 28.01
N MET A 357 -5.66 -1.57 26.75
CA MET A 357 -4.51 -2.09 26.00
C MET A 357 -3.24 -1.26 26.22
N LYS A 358 -3.29 -0.16 26.99
CA LYS A 358 -2.15 0.77 27.16
C LYS A 358 -0.89 0.12 27.74
N ASP A 359 -1.08 -0.89 28.60
CA ASP A 359 0.02 -1.59 29.25
C ASP A 359 0.52 -2.79 28.42
N VAL A 360 -0.09 -3.06 27.26
CA VAL A 360 0.40 -4.06 26.30
C VAL A 360 1.61 -3.48 25.55
N PRO A 361 2.77 -4.17 25.56
CA PRO A 361 4.00 -3.64 24.97
C PRO A 361 3.86 -3.45 23.46
N ASN A 362 4.34 -2.31 22.94
CA ASN A 362 4.34 -1.98 21.51
C ASN A 362 2.99 -2.25 20.80
N CYS A 363 1.88 -1.96 21.47
CA CYS A 363 0.54 -2.11 20.93
C CYS A 363 0.24 -1.03 19.89
N SER A 364 -0.34 -1.40 18.74
CA SER A 364 -0.72 -0.48 17.67
C SER A 364 -2.05 -0.90 17.07
N PHE A 365 -3.03 0.01 17.06
CA PHE A 365 -4.22 -0.13 16.23
C PHE A 365 -3.92 0.54 14.89
N ALA A 366 -3.98 -0.23 13.81
CA ALA A 366 -3.63 0.22 12.47
C ALA A 366 -4.87 0.36 11.58
N SER A 367 -4.73 1.08 10.47
CA SER A 367 -5.77 1.19 9.44
C SER A 367 -6.00 -0.13 8.72
N ASN A 368 -7.08 -0.25 7.96
CA ASN A 368 -7.26 -1.36 7.02
C ASN A 368 -7.48 -0.82 5.58
N PRO A 369 -6.56 -1.07 4.64
CA PRO A 369 -5.29 -1.77 4.81
C PRO A 369 -4.29 -0.95 5.66
N CYS A 370 -3.23 -1.61 6.14
CA CYS A 370 -2.06 -0.95 6.72
C CYS A 370 -0.77 -1.37 6.03
N ARG A 371 0.27 -0.58 6.26
CA ARG A 371 1.64 -0.86 5.80
C ARG A 371 2.53 -1.14 7.01
N ILE A 372 3.30 -2.22 6.95
CA ILE A 372 4.28 -2.60 7.97
C ILE A 372 5.64 -2.63 7.30
N GLN A 373 6.56 -1.81 7.79
CA GLN A 373 7.96 -1.90 7.40
C GLN A 373 8.69 -2.78 8.43
N TYR A 374 9.35 -3.83 7.97
CA TYR A 374 10.29 -4.61 8.78
C TYR A 374 11.66 -4.52 8.14
N THR A 375 12.62 -3.86 8.79
CA THR A 375 13.97 -3.62 8.24
C THR A 375 13.90 -3.10 6.80
N ASN A 376 14.34 -3.87 5.79
CA ASN A 376 14.30 -3.54 4.38
C ASN A 376 13.05 -4.08 3.63
N GLN A 377 12.12 -4.74 4.32
CA GLN A 377 10.92 -5.32 3.75
C GLN A 377 9.69 -4.41 3.91
N GLU A 378 8.86 -4.38 2.88
CA GLU A 378 7.61 -3.61 2.78
C GLU A 378 6.44 -4.60 2.75
N ILE A 379 5.63 -4.64 3.81
CA ILE A 379 4.52 -5.60 3.99
C ILE A 379 3.20 -4.84 4.01
N VAL A 380 2.26 -5.17 3.12
CA VAL A 380 0.90 -4.61 3.13
C VAL A 380 -0.06 -5.66 3.67
N ILE A 381 -0.86 -5.31 4.67
CA ILE A 381 -1.90 -6.18 5.21
C ILE A 381 -3.26 -5.54 4.93
N MET A 382 -4.16 -6.32 4.33
CA MET A 382 -5.52 -5.93 4.05
C MET A 382 -6.46 -7.03 4.52
N ARG A 383 -7.38 -6.70 5.44
CA ARG A 383 -8.44 -7.61 5.86
C ARG A 383 -9.71 -7.33 5.06
N GLN A 384 -10.06 -8.22 4.16
CA GLN A 384 -11.29 -8.13 3.37
C GLN A 384 -11.66 -9.51 2.82
N ASP A 385 -12.95 -9.77 2.64
CA ASP A 385 -13.45 -10.98 1.98
C ASP A 385 -13.34 -10.82 0.45
N LEU A 386 -12.11 -10.56 0.00
CA LEU A 386 -11.81 -10.09 -1.35
C LEU A 386 -12.10 -11.16 -2.40
N ILE A 387 -11.71 -12.41 -2.13
CA ILE A 387 -11.93 -13.53 -3.06
C ILE A 387 -13.43 -13.70 -3.33
N GLU A 388 -14.24 -13.71 -2.29
CA GLU A 388 -15.69 -13.83 -2.41
C GLU A 388 -16.30 -12.66 -3.18
N LYS A 389 -15.88 -11.41 -2.89
CA LYS A 389 -16.31 -10.22 -3.64
C LYS A 389 -15.91 -10.30 -5.12
N MET A 390 -14.70 -10.77 -5.43
CA MET A 390 -14.23 -10.93 -6.80
C MET A 390 -15.01 -12.01 -7.54
N CYS A 391 -15.25 -13.17 -6.92
CA CYS A 391 -16.02 -14.25 -7.53
C CYS A 391 -17.47 -13.84 -7.82
N ARG A 392 -18.13 -13.12 -6.90
CA ARG A 392 -19.50 -12.62 -7.10
C ARG A 392 -19.62 -11.63 -8.26
N ASN A 393 -18.58 -10.83 -8.48
CA ASN A 393 -18.55 -9.81 -9.53
C ASN A 393 -17.73 -10.27 -10.75
N SER A 394 -17.46 -11.57 -10.88
CA SER A 394 -16.63 -12.06 -11.96
C SER A 394 -17.40 -12.09 -13.28
N ILE A 395 -16.79 -11.52 -14.32
CA ILE A 395 -17.27 -11.56 -15.69
C ILE A 395 -17.07 -12.94 -16.30
N HIS A 396 -16.03 -13.66 -15.86
CA HIS A 396 -15.73 -15.02 -16.29
C HIS A 396 -15.14 -15.84 -15.14
N MET A 397 -15.86 -16.91 -14.76
CA MET A 397 -15.42 -17.84 -13.74
C MET A 397 -14.55 -18.96 -14.34
N PRO A 398 -13.48 -19.39 -13.67
CA PRO A 398 -12.75 -20.60 -14.05
C PRO A 398 -13.69 -21.81 -14.07
N SER A 399 -13.37 -22.81 -14.91
CA SER A 399 -14.21 -24.01 -15.07
C SER A 399 -14.36 -24.83 -13.79
N SER A 400 -13.41 -24.71 -12.84
CA SER A 400 -13.46 -25.34 -11.52
C SER A 400 -13.24 -24.31 -10.42
N THR A 401 -14.06 -24.37 -9.37
CA THR A 401 -13.88 -23.55 -8.16
C THR A 401 -12.62 -23.93 -7.38
N ALA A 402 -12.10 -25.15 -7.56
CA ALA A 402 -10.84 -25.59 -6.95
C ALA A 402 -9.62 -24.82 -7.48
N ASP A 403 -9.73 -24.21 -8.66
CA ASP A 403 -8.64 -23.48 -9.30
C ASP A 403 -8.57 -22.01 -8.83
N ILE A 404 -9.59 -21.51 -8.12
CA ILE A 404 -9.66 -20.11 -7.65
C ILE A 404 -8.37 -19.68 -6.92
N PRO A 405 -7.77 -20.46 -6.00
CA PRO A 405 -6.52 -20.09 -5.35
C PRO A 405 -5.36 -19.85 -6.31
N GLU A 406 -5.29 -20.57 -7.45
CA GLU A 406 -4.27 -20.35 -8.46
C GLU A 406 -4.51 -19.05 -9.24
N HIS A 407 -5.77 -18.75 -9.55
CA HIS A 407 -6.17 -17.54 -10.25
C HIS A 407 -5.97 -16.28 -9.39
N VAL A 408 -6.10 -16.38 -8.06
CA VAL A 408 -5.88 -15.26 -7.12
C VAL A 408 -4.41 -14.81 -7.06
N LYS A 409 -3.43 -15.71 -7.29
CA LYS A 409 -1.99 -15.35 -7.25
C LYS A 409 -1.63 -14.23 -8.23
N TYR A 410 -2.33 -14.17 -9.37
CA TYR A 410 -2.14 -13.14 -10.37
C TYR A 410 -2.70 -11.78 -9.94
N PHE A 411 -3.60 -11.73 -8.95
CA PHE A 411 -4.19 -10.49 -8.44
C PHE A 411 -3.31 -9.81 -7.37
N SER A 412 -2.68 -10.59 -6.48
CA SER A 412 -1.91 -10.06 -5.34
C SER A 412 -0.72 -9.17 -5.73
N SER A 413 -0.25 -9.26 -6.97
CA SER A 413 0.88 -8.46 -7.48
C SER A 413 0.46 -7.22 -8.28
N ILE A 414 -0.83 -7.02 -8.54
CA ILE A 414 -1.33 -6.01 -9.50
C ILE A 414 -1.83 -4.73 -8.80
N TYR A 415 -2.37 -4.81 -7.58
CA TYR A 415 -3.21 -3.75 -7.01
C TYR A 415 -2.74 -3.14 -5.66
N PHE A 416 -1.63 -3.58 -5.08
CA PHE A 416 -1.09 -3.02 -3.83
C PHE A 416 0.16 -2.19 -4.10
N TYR A 417 -0.02 -0.95 -4.55
CA TYR A 417 1.02 0.09 -4.61
C TYR A 417 0.50 1.39 -4.00
#